data_AF-A0A1G1BWX6-F1
#
_entry.id   AF-A0A1G1BWX6-F1
#
_cell.length_a   1.000
_cell.length_b   1.000
_cell.length_c   1.000
_cell.angle_alpha   90.00
_cell.angle_beta   90.00
_cell.angle_gamma   90.00
#
_symmetry.space_group_name_H-M   'P 1'
#
loop_
_entity.id
_entity.type
_entity.pdbx_description
1 polymer ?
#
loop_
_entity_poly.entity_id
_entity_poly.type
_entity_poly.pdbx_seq_one_letter_code
_entity_poly.pdbx_strand_id
1 'polypeptide(L)' 'MVISRRYSLRAVDRNRARRLLREAYRVLFPRLLPAWLVLIPRHGIRRVKLSPVLAELEHLLNGLGGLRGTCGEGAGE' A
#
# COMPACT_ATOMS: atom_id res chain seq x y z
N MET A 1 -1.18 -0.98 10.62
CA MET A 1 -1.29 -2.22 9.81
C MET A 1 -1.68 -3.36 10.71
N VAL A 2 -2.74 -4.09 10.37
CA VAL A 2 -3.23 -5.22 11.17
C VAL A 2 -3.00 -6.49 10.38
N ILE A 3 -2.26 -7.45 10.93
CA ILE A 3 -2.04 -8.77 10.32
C ILE A 3 -2.42 -9.83 11.34
N SER A 4 -3.57 -10.46 11.13
CA SER A 4 -4.09 -11.49 12.02
C SER A 4 -3.35 -12.83 11.81
N ARG A 5 -3.45 -13.73 12.81
CA ARG A 5 -3.01 -15.13 12.63
C ARG A 5 -3.85 -15.88 11.59
N ARG A 6 -5.08 -15.41 11.31
CA ARG A 6 -5.95 -15.97 10.27
C ARG A 6 -5.37 -15.79 8.86
N TYR A 7 -4.54 -14.75 8.64
CA TYR A 7 -3.86 -14.55 7.35
C TYR A 7 -2.86 -15.68 7.04
N SER A 8 -2.03 -16.07 8.02
CA SER A 8 -1.13 -17.21 7.91
C SER A 8 -0.63 -17.61 9.31
N LEU A 9 -0.58 -18.93 9.55
CA LEU A 9 0.05 -19.49 10.76
C LEU A 9 1.56 -19.28 10.78
N ARG A 10 2.20 -19.17 9.61
CA ARG A 10 3.65 -18.97 9.48
C ARG A 10 4.02 -17.51 9.73
N ALA A 11 4.93 -17.28 10.67
CA ALA A 11 5.42 -15.95 11.01
C ALA A 11 6.14 -15.26 9.83
N VAL A 12 6.88 -16.03 9.03
CA VAL A 12 7.61 -15.54 7.86
C VAL A 12 6.67 -14.89 6.84
N ASP A 13 5.53 -15.52 6.56
CA ASP A 13 4.55 -14.96 5.62
C ASP A 13 3.88 -13.69 6.14
N ARG A 14 3.60 -13.63 7.44
CA ARG A 14 3.06 -12.42 8.09
C ARG A 14 4.08 -11.28 8.04
N ASN A 15 5.35 -11.57 8.32
CA ASN A 15 6.44 -10.59 8.26
C ASN A 15 6.69 -10.12 6.83
N ARG A 16 6.64 -11.02 5.84
CA ARG A 16 6.73 -10.67 4.43
C ARG A 16 5.61 -9.73 4.02
N ALA A 17 4.36 -10.05 4.35
CA ALA A 17 3.22 -9.17 4.06
C ALA A 17 3.36 -7.80 4.75
N ARG A 18 3.85 -7.77 6.00
CA ARG A 18 4.13 -6.52 6.72
C ARG A 18 5.19 -5.68 6.03
N ARG A 19 6.30 -6.29 5.60
CA ARG A 19 7.39 -5.60 4.89
C ARG A 19 6.89 -5.03 3.57
N LEU A 20 6.19 -5.84 2.78
CA LEU A 20 5.64 -5.43 1.50
C LEU A 20 4.67 -4.24 1.62
N LEU A 21 3.75 -4.30 2.58
CA LEU A 21 2.82 -3.19 2.84
C LEU A 21 3.54 -1.92 3.34
N ARG A 22 4.59 -2.06 4.16
CA ARG A 22 5.39 -0.91 4.61
C ARG A 22 6.17 -0.27 3.49
N GLU A 23 6.75 -1.08 2.60
CA GLU A 23 7.43 -0.56 1.41
C GLU A 23 6.44 0.18 0.52
N ALA A 24 5.25 -0.39 0.28
CA ALA A 24 4.21 0.27 -0.50
C ALA A 24 3.77 1.60 0.14
N TYR A 25 3.51 1.59 1.45
CA TYR A 25 3.17 2.80 2.19
C TYR A 25 4.27 3.85 2.13
N ARG A 26 5.54 3.46 2.27
CA ARG A 26 6.68 4.40 2.22
C ARG A 26 6.77 5.13 0.89
N VAL A 27 6.50 4.44 -0.22
CA VAL A 27 6.48 5.04 -1.56
C VAL A 27 5.32 6.02 -1.72
N LEU A 28 4.15 5.69 -1.16
CA LEU A 28 2.94 6.52 -1.29
C LEU A 28 2.85 7.65 -0.27
N PHE A 29 3.58 7.57 0.84
CA PHE A 29 3.54 8.53 1.94
C PHE A 29 3.69 9.99 1.51
N PRO A 30 4.60 10.37 0.59
CA PRO A 30 4.72 11.76 0.14
C PRO A 30 3.46 12.29 -0.57
N ARG A 31 2.67 11.40 -1.17
CA ARG A 31 1.45 11.72 -1.93
C ARG A 31 0.17 11.56 -1.11
N LEU A 32 0.24 10.92 0.06
CA LEU A 32 -0.93 10.71 0.91
C LEU A 32 -1.40 12.03 1.54
N LEU A 33 -2.71 12.24 1.54
CA LEU A 33 -3.32 13.28 2.34
C LEU A 33 -3.35 12.89 3.83
N PRO A 34 -3.38 13.86 4.75
CA PRO A 34 -3.50 13.57 6.18
C PRO A 34 -4.78 12.78 6.47
N ALA A 35 -4.65 11.48 6.75
CA ALA A 35 -5.75 10.58 7.02
C ALA A 35 -5.32 9.40 7.90
N TRP A 36 -6.28 8.81 8.61
CA TRP A 36 -6.07 7.57 9.35
C TRP A 36 -6.26 6.38 8.41
N LEU A 37 -5.16 5.67 8.09
CA LEU A 37 -5.21 4.48 7.23
C LEU A 37 -4.95 3.20 8.02
N VAL A 38 -5.85 2.22 7.83
CA VAL A 38 -5.66 0.85 8.32
C VAL A 38 -5.54 -0.11 7.13
N LEU A 39 -4.31 -0.55 6.85
CA LEU A 39 -4.04 -1.56 5.82
C LEU A 39 -4.18 -2.97 6.40
N ILE A 40 -5.05 -3.78 5.76
CA ILE A 40 -5.31 -5.19 6.09
C ILE A 40 -4.95 -6.05 4.87
N PRO A 41 -3.92 -6.91 4.94
CA PRO A 41 -3.56 -7.77 3.82
C PRO A 41 -4.62 -8.85 3.57
N ARG A 42 -5.03 -9.02 2.32
CA ARG A 42 -5.83 -10.16 1.82
C ARG A 42 -4.90 -11.30 1.43
N HIS A 43 -5.38 -12.55 1.45
CA HIS A 43 -4.57 -13.76 1.14
C HIS A 43 -3.81 -13.67 -0.20
N GLY A 44 -4.36 -12.97 -1.19
CA GLY A 44 -3.73 -12.78 -2.50
C GLY A 44 -2.36 -12.11 -2.44
N ILE A 45 -2.06 -11.28 -1.43
CA ILE A 45 -0.81 -10.52 -1.35
C ILE A 45 0.44 -11.40 -1.10
N ARG A 46 0.26 -12.66 -0.67
CA ARG A 46 1.34 -13.53 -0.19
C ARG A 46 2.45 -13.77 -1.19
N ARG A 47 2.14 -13.78 -2.49
CA ARG A 47 3.09 -14.06 -3.58
C ARG A 47 3.29 -12.90 -4.54
N VAL A 48 2.69 -11.75 -4.25
CA VAL A 48 2.68 -10.58 -5.13
C VAL A 48 3.93 -9.74 -4.89
N LYS A 49 4.43 -9.12 -5.96
CA LYS A 49 5.55 -8.17 -5.91
C LYS A 49 5.05 -6.79 -5.45
N LEU A 50 5.98 -5.87 -5.18
CA LEU A 50 5.63 -4.52 -4.72
C LEU A 50 4.81 -3.73 -5.76
N SER A 51 5.18 -3.79 -7.03
CA SER A 51 4.54 -2.99 -8.10
C SER A 51 3.02 -3.22 -8.22
N PRO A 52 2.50 -4.46 -8.29
CA PRO A 52 1.05 -4.67 -8.30
C PRO A 52 0.35 -4.22 -7.02
N VAL A 53 1.03 -4.31 -5.86
CA VAL A 53 0.46 -3.81 -4.58
C VAL A 53 0.36 -2.30 -4.58
N LEU A 54 1.35 -1.61 -5.15
CA LEU A 54 1.33 -0.16 -5.30
C LEU A 54 0.20 0.28 -6.21
N ALA A 55 0.06 -0.32 -7.40
CA ALA A 55 -0.99 0.01 -8.35
C ALA A 55 -2.39 -0.14 -7.75
N GLU A 56 -2.63 -1.25 -7.05
CA GLU A 56 -3.90 -1.50 -6.37
C GLU A 56 -4.15 -0.47 -5.25
N LEU A 57 -3.13 -0.18 -4.44
CA LEU A 57 -3.27 0.76 -3.33
C LEU A 57 -3.49 2.19 -3.84
N GLU A 58 -2.82 2.60 -4.92
CA GLU A 58 -3.08 3.87 -5.59
C GLU A 58 -4.50 3.95 -6.15
N HIS A 59 -4.98 2.90 -6.81
CA HIS A 59 -6.33 2.83 -7.33
C HIS A 59 -7.37 3.03 -6.22
N LEU A 60 -7.23 2.30 -5.11
CA LEU A 60 -8.12 2.42 -3.95
C LEU A 60 -8.07 3.81 -3.30
N LEU A 61 -6.87 4.38 -3.14
CA LEU A 61 -6.72 5.70 -2.52
C LEU A 61 -7.23 6.83 -3.42
N ASN A 62 -7.06 6.73 -4.74
CA ASN A 62 -7.64 7.67 -5.69
C ASN A 62 -9.17 7.65 -5.64
N GLY A 63 -9.78 6.46 -5.56
CA GLY A 63 -11.24 6.33 -5.39
C GLY A 63 -11.77 6.95 -4.10
N LEU A 64 -10.93 7.05 -3.06
CA LEU A 64 -11.25 7.69 -1.79
C LEU A 64 -10.85 9.17 -1.73
N GLY A 65 -10.25 9.72 -2.78
CA GLY A 65 -9.66 11.06 -2.77
C GLY A 65 -8.52 11.23 -1.76
N GLY A 66 -7.86 10.13 -1.36
CA GLY A 66 -6.83 10.10 -0.31
C GLY A 66 -5.41 10.40 -0.80
N LEU A 67 -5.23 10.62 -2.10
CA LEU A 67 -3.97 11.07 -2.68
C LEU A 67 -4.07 12.53 -3.09
N ARG A 68 -2.99 13.28 -2.86
CA ARG A 68 -2.80 14.58 -3.49
C ARG A 68 -2.84 14.33 -5.00
N GLY A 69 -3.76 15.01 -5.69
CA GLY A 69 -3.68 15.14 -7.13
C GLY A 69 -2.28 15.65 -7.48
N THR A 70 -1.67 15.08 -8.52
CA THR A 70 -0.41 15.59 -9.06
C THR A 70 -0.67 16.96 -9.66
N CYS A 71 -0.74 18.00 -8.82
CA CYS A 71 -0.74 19.38 -9.25
C CYS A 71 0.73 19.81 -9.41
N GLY A 72 1.30 19.50 -10.58
CA GLY A 72 2.51 20.14 -11.13
C GLY A 72 3.87 19.49 -10.86
N GLU A 73 4.37 18.72 -11.83
CA GLU A 73 5.76 18.70 -12.37
C GLU A 73 5.81 17.56 -13.42
N GLY A 74 6.02 17.75 -14.72
CA GLY A 74 6.63 18.88 -15.43
C GLY A 74 5.82 19.42 -16.62
N ALA A 75 5.80 20.75 -16.70
CA ALA A 75 6.14 21.43 -17.94
C ALA A 75 7.67 21.35 -18.10
N GLY A 76 8.15 20.91 -19.25
CA GLY A 76 9.59 20.83 -19.53
C GLY A 76 9.90 19.87 -20.68
N GLU A 77 9.93 20.46 -21.88
CA GLU A 77 10.50 20.00 -23.16
C GLU A 77 9.72 18.96 -23.99
#